data_AF-A0A967TAR3-F1
#
_entry.id   AF-A0A967TAR3-F1
#
_cell.length_a   1.000
_cell.length_b   1.000
_cell.length_c   1.000
_cell.angle_alpha   90.00
_cell.angle_beta   90.00
_cell.angle_gamma   90.00
#
_symmetry.space_group_name_H-M   'P 1'
#
loop_
_entity.id
_entity.type
_entity.pdbx_description
1 polymer ?
#
loop_
_entity_poly.entity_id
_entity_poly.type
_entity_poly.pdbx_seq_one_letter_code
_entity_poly.pdbx_strand_id
1 'polypeptide(L)'
;PRPAEADRLVLERVRAAGRPAVLVVNKVDQAREQAVLETLQAYAALGAFEELVPLSALTGRNVARLEDVIAARLEEGPPYFEPEQVTDQTEAALIAELVRQEVFRRTHQEVPYKTAVQLEHLDDSGTRL
;
A
#
# COMPACT_ATOMS: atom_id res chain seq x y z
N PRO A 1 -2.61 18.73 -11.35
CA PRO A 1 -3.83 17.94 -11.64
C PRO A 1 -4.79 17.97 -10.44
N ARG A 2 -6.12 17.96 -10.64
CA ARG A 2 -7.08 17.92 -9.53
C ARG A 2 -7.28 16.48 -9.02
N PRO A 3 -7.59 16.27 -7.72
CA PRO A 3 -7.92 14.94 -7.20
C PRO A 3 -9.09 14.31 -7.96
N ALA A 4 -8.95 13.03 -8.31
CA ALA A 4 -10.02 12.25 -8.92
C ALA A 4 -11.15 12.00 -7.92
N GLU A 5 -12.29 11.50 -8.40
CA GLU A 5 -13.45 11.22 -7.54
C GLU A 5 -13.14 10.19 -6.44
N ALA A 6 -12.41 9.12 -6.81
CA ALA A 6 -11.93 8.12 -5.84
C ALA A 6 -11.03 8.75 -4.77
N ASP A 7 -10.16 9.68 -5.16
CA ASP A 7 -9.25 10.38 -4.24
C ASP A 7 -10.02 11.23 -3.22
N ARG A 8 -11.14 11.84 -3.64
CA ARG A 8 -12.01 12.63 -2.74
C ARG A 8 -12.66 11.78 -1.66
N LEU A 9 -13.14 10.59 -2.01
CA LEU A 9 -13.73 9.66 -1.05
C LEU A 9 -12.69 9.22 0.00
N VAL A 10 -11.46 8.98 -0.42
CA VAL A 10 -10.36 8.67 0.50
C VAL A 10 -10.04 9.89 1.38
N LEU A 11 -10.01 11.09 0.80
CA LEU A 11 -9.73 12.33 1.52
C LEU A 11 -10.75 12.62 2.62
N GLU A 12 -12.04 12.33 2.39
CA GLU A 12 -13.07 12.45 3.43
C GLU A 12 -12.77 11.53 4.62
N ARG A 13 -12.34 10.29 4.36
CA ARG A 13 -11.93 9.36 5.41
C ARG A 13 -10.68 9.83 6.15
N VAL A 14 -9.68 10.34 5.43
CA VAL A 14 -8.45 10.91 6.02
C VAL A 14 -8.81 12.05 6.97
N ARG A 15 -9.68 12.97 6.54
CA ARG A 15 -10.13 14.09 7.39
C ARG A 15 -10.94 13.61 8.59
N ALA A 16 -11.84 12.65 8.39
CA ALA A 16 -12.67 12.10 9.46
C ALA A 16 -11.85 11.32 10.51
N ALA A 17 -10.71 10.74 10.13
CA ALA A 17 -9.84 10.03 11.05
C ALA A 17 -9.24 10.94 12.12
N GLY A 18 -9.05 12.23 11.85
CA GLY A 18 -8.49 13.19 12.81
C GLY A 18 -7.06 12.87 13.26
N ARG A 19 -6.30 12.13 12.44
CA ARG A 19 -4.91 11.72 12.71
C ARG A 19 -3.95 12.38 11.72
N PRO A 20 -2.66 12.56 12.09
CA PRO A 20 -1.61 12.94 11.15
C PRO A 20 -1.63 12.07 9.90
N ALA A 21 -1.57 12.70 8.73
CA ALA A 21 -1.57 12.02 7.45
C ALA A 21 -0.40 12.49 6.58
N VAL A 22 0.22 11.54 5.88
CA VAL A 22 1.31 11.78 4.94
C VAL A 22 0.81 11.40 3.55
N LEU A 23 0.96 12.30 2.58
CA LEU A 23 0.68 12.00 1.19
C LEU A 23 1.91 11.36 0.55
N VAL A 24 1.75 10.17 -0.01
CA VAL A 24 2.79 9.50 -0.79
C VAL A 24 2.42 9.54 -2.26
N VAL A 25 3.21 10.27 -3.06
CA VAL A 25 3.04 10.30 -4.53
C VAL A 25 3.99 9.26 -5.13
N ASN A 26 3.49 8.06 -5.37
CA ASN A 26 4.27 6.93 -5.89
C ASN A 26 4.42 6.98 -7.43
N LYS A 27 5.30 6.15 -7.99
CA LYS A 27 5.59 5.97 -9.43
C LYS A 27 6.22 7.20 -10.12
N VAL A 28 6.98 8.00 -9.37
CA VAL A 28 7.66 9.19 -9.94
C VAL A 28 8.71 8.86 -11.00
N ASP A 29 9.13 7.59 -11.10
CA ASP A 29 10.00 7.09 -12.17
C ASP A 29 9.33 7.07 -13.54
N GLN A 30 7.99 7.05 -13.60
CA GLN A 30 7.21 7.03 -14.84
C GLN A 30 6.66 8.40 -15.23
N ALA A 31 6.81 9.40 -14.37
CA ALA A 31 6.24 10.74 -14.54
C ALA A 31 7.31 11.78 -14.85
N ARG A 32 6.94 12.83 -15.58
CA ARG A 32 7.78 14.03 -15.72
C ARG A 32 7.79 14.79 -14.40
N GLU A 33 8.94 15.37 -14.05
CA GLU A 33 9.12 16.14 -12.81
C GLU A 33 8.05 17.23 -12.62
N GLN A 34 7.73 17.96 -13.69
CA GLN A 34 6.68 18.98 -13.69
C GLN A 34 5.31 18.42 -13.26
N ALA A 35 4.95 17.22 -13.74
CA ALA A 35 3.68 16.59 -13.40
C ALA A 35 3.63 16.14 -11.93
N VAL A 36 4.77 15.68 -11.39
CA VAL A 36 4.90 15.36 -9.97
C VAL A 36 4.71 16.62 -9.13
N LEU A 37 5.37 17.72 -9.50
CA LEU A 37 5.28 19.00 -8.80
C LEU A 37 3.84 19.55 -8.79
N GLU A 38 3.16 19.54 -9.93
CA GLU A 38 1.77 19.97 -10.02
C GLU A 38 0.83 19.10 -9.19
N THR A 39 1.14 17.81 -9.04
CA THR A 39 0.37 16.90 -8.19
C THR A 39 0.58 17.25 -6.73
N LEU A 40 1.83 17.43 -6.30
CA LEU A 40 2.16 17.83 -4.94
C LEU A 40 1.46 19.16 -4.58
N GLN A 41 1.53 20.16 -5.45
CA GLN A 41 0.87 21.45 -5.23
C GLN A 41 -0.64 21.32 -5.08
N ALA A 42 -1.28 20.54 -5.96
CA ALA A 42 -2.73 20.38 -5.92
C ALA A 42 -3.23 19.69 -4.65
N TYR A 43 -2.49 18.70 -4.14
CA TYR A 43 -2.84 18.02 -2.90
C TYR A 43 -2.41 18.78 -1.64
N ALA A 44 -1.29 19.52 -1.68
CA ALA A 44 -0.88 20.41 -0.59
C ALA A 44 -1.95 21.47 -0.30
N ALA A 45 -2.57 22.02 -1.34
CA ALA A 45 -3.64 23.02 -1.22
C ALA A 45 -4.90 22.50 -0.50
N LEU A 46 -5.05 21.18 -0.33
CA LEU A 46 -6.18 20.58 0.40
C LEU A 46 -6.02 20.66 1.92
N GLY A 47 -4.82 20.97 2.41
CA GLY A 47 -4.52 21.12 3.84
C GLY A 47 -4.80 19.88 4.69
N ALA A 48 -4.75 18.69 4.08
CA ALA A 48 -5.12 17.43 4.74
C ALA A 48 -3.92 16.57 5.15
N PHE A 49 -2.70 16.99 4.80
CA PHE A 49 -1.48 16.22 5.00
C PHE A 49 -0.42 17.09 5.67
N GLU A 50 0.29 16.53 6.65
CA GLU A 50 1.42 17.20 7.31
C GLU A 50 2.66 17.19 6.42
N GLU A 51 2.77 16.19 5.55
CA GLU A 51 3.94 15.99 4.73
C GLU A 51 3.61 15.29 3.41
N LEU A 52 4.37 15.62 2.37
CA LEU A 52 4.20 15.08 1.03
C LEU A 52 5.52 14.46 0.58
N VAL A 53 5.51 13.17 0.25
CA VAL A 53 6.70 12.40 -0.12
C VAL A 53 6.53 11.84 -1.54
N PRO A 54 7.15 12.45 -2.57
CA PRO A 54 7.23 11.87 -3.90
C PRO A 54 8.25 10.73 -3.93
N LEU A 55 7.86 9.52 -4.31
CA LEU A 55 8.77 8.37 -4.31
C LEU A 55 8.51 7.41 -5.48
N SER A 56 9.45 6.49 -5.68
CA SER A 56 9.26 5.33 -6.54
C SER A 56 9.49 4.08 -5.71
N ALA A 57 8.41 3.37 -5.38
CA ALA A 57 8.48 2.11 -4.66
C ALA A 57 9.20 1.03 -5.48
N LEU A 58 9.16 1.12 -6.81
CA LEU A 58 9.83 0.18 -7.71
C LEU A 58 11.35 0.35 -7.72
N THR A 59 11.85 1.59 -7.74
CA THR A 59 13.29 1.88 -7.83
C THR A 59 13.93 2.15 -6.48
N GLY A 60 13.14 2.28 -5.42
CA GLY A 60 13.61 2.68 -4.09
C GLY A 60 13.86 4.19 -3.94
N ARG A 61 13.67 5.00 -5.00
CA ARG A 61 13.87 6.45 -4.94
C ARG A 61 13.00 7.07 -3.86
N ASN A 62 13.63 7.75 -2.91
CA ASN A 62 13.01 8.49 -1.81
C ASN A 62 12.20 7.64 -0.81
N VAL A 63 12.41 6.31 -0.79
CA VAL A 63 11.77 5.42 0.21
C VAL A 63 12.33 5.67 1.60
N ALA A 64 13.65 5.80 1.75
CA ALA A 64 14.29 6.13 3.03
C ALA A 64 13.73 7.43 3.65
N ARG A 65 13.41 8.43 2.82
CA ARG A 65 12.78 9.66 3.31
C ARG A 65 11.42 9.37 3.93
N LEU A 66 10.61 8.50 3.33
CA LEU A 66 9.32 8.10 3.89
C LEU A 66 9.49 7.37 5.22
N GLU A 67 10.50 6.52 5.35
CA GLU A 67 10.84 5.85 6.61
C GLU A 67 11.15 6.88 7.70
N ASP A 68 11.98 7.88 7.42
CA ASP A 68 12.28 8.97 8.36
C ASP A 68 11.03 9.77 8.76
N VAL A 69 10.14 10.06 7.79
CA VAL A 69 8.87 10.77 8.02
C VAL A 69 7.99 9.99 8.99
N ILE A 70 7.89 8.67 8.81
CA ILE A 70 7.07 7.80 9.65
C ILE A 70 7.72 7.64 11.02
N ALA A 71 9.02 7.35 11.08
CA ALA A 71 9.75 7.14 12.32
C ALA A 71 9.68 8.37 13.25
N ALA A 72 9.78 9.57 12.71
CA ALA A 72 9.67 10.82 13.48
C ALA A 72 8.28 11.05 14.10
N ARG A 73 7.26 10.27 13.71
CA ARG A 73 5.87 10.39 14.17
C ARG A 73 5.39 9.17 14.97
N LEU A 74 6.23 8.14 15.10
CA LEU A 74 5.90 6.97 15.92
C LEU A 74 6.05 7.32 17.41
N GLU A 75 5.08 6.89 18.20
CA GLU A 75 5.17 6.93 19.65
C GLU A 75 6.15 5.86 20.13
N GLU A 76 6.91 6.15 21.19
CA GLU A 76 7.75 5.14 21.83
C GLU A 76 6.87 4.03 22.42
N GLY A 77 7.27 2.77 22.21
CA GLY A 77 6.53 1.61 22.68
C GLY A 77 7.38 0.35 22.68
N PRO A 78 6.91 -0.72 23.34
CA PRO A 78 7.60 -2.00 23.30
C PRO A 78 7.52 -2.62 21.90
N PRO A 79 8.47 -3.50 21.53
CA PRO A 79 8.32 -4.33 20.35
C PRO A 79 7.10 -5.26 20.52
N TYR A 80 6.11 -5.13 19.63
CA TYR A 80 4.88 -5.94 19.67
C TYR A 80 5.00 -7.27 18.90
N PHE A 81 6.05 -7.43 18.09
CA PHE A 81 6.30 -8.60 17.26
C PHE A 81 7.76 -9.04 17.44
N GLU A 82 8.00 -10.34 17.27
CA GLU A 82 9.36 -10.90 17.33
C GLU A 82 10.22 -10.37 16.16
N PRO A 83 11.53 -10.15 16.35
CA PRO A 83 12.40 -9.61 15.30
C PRO A 83 12.44 -10.44 14.02
N GLU A 84 12.29 -11.76 14.13
CA GLU A 84 12.29 -12.69 12.99
C GLU A 84 10.92 -12.83 12.31
N GLN A 85 9.85 -12.28 12.91
CA GLN A 85 8.51 -12.37 12.35
C GLN A 85 8.37 -11.43 11.13
N VAL A 86 8.35 -12.03 9.93
CA VAL A 86 8.22 -11.29 8.66
C VAL A 86 6.78 -10.82 8.41
N THR A 87 5.79 -11.60 8.85
CA THR A 87 4.35 -11.30 8.67
C THR A 87 3.53 -11.90 9.82
N ASP A 88 2.38 -11.30 10.11
CA ASP A 88 1.34 -11.80 11.01
C ASP A 88 0.29 -12.67 10.28
N GLN A 89 0.44 -12.85 8.96
CA GLN A 89 -0.48 -13.67 8.16
C GLN A 89 -0.23 -15.16 8.37
N THR A 90 -1.31 -15.94 8.40
CA THR A 90 -1.24 -17.40 8.44
C THR A 90 -0.77 -17.97 7.10
N GLU A 91 -0.11 -19.12 7.12
CA GLU A 91 0.31 -19.84 5.90
C GLU A 91 -0.86 -20.06 4.94
N ALA A 92 -2.04 -20.41 5.48
CA ALA A 92 -3.25 -20.59 4.68
C ALA A 92 -3.66 -19.30 3.93
N ALA A 93 -3.56 -18.13 4.57
CA ALA A 93 -3.84 -16.85 3.94
C ALA A 93 -2.83 -16.51 2.85
N LEU A 94 -1.55 -16.81 3.07
CA LEU A 94 -0.49 -16.63 2.08
C LEU A 94 -0.71 -17.52 0.85
N ILE A 95 -1.03 -18.80 1.05
CA ILE A 95 -1.35 -19.73 -0.04
C ILE A 95 -2.58 -19.24 -0.83
N ALA A 96 -3.63 -18.83 -0.13
CA ALA A 96 -4.83 -18.28 -0.78
C ALA A 96 -4.51 -17.02 -1.59
N GLU A 97 -3.65 -16.14 -1.09
CA GLU A 97 -3.21 -14.94 -1.78
C GLU A 97 -2.41 -15.26 -3.04
N LEU A 98 -1.51 -16.26 -3.01
CA LEU A 98 -0.77 -16.72 -4.19
C LEU A 98 -1.71 -17.23 -5.29
N VAL A 99 -2.70 -18.04 -4.92
CA VAL A 99 -3.72 -18.51 -5.88
C VAL A 99 -4.56 -17.35 -6.41
N ARG A 100 -4.95 -16.40 -5.56
CA ARG A 100 -5.71 -15.21 -5.96
C ARG A 100 -4.93 -14.35 -6.97
N GLN A 101 -3.62 -14.20 -6.79
CA GLN A 101 -2.75 -13.51 -7.75
C GLN A 101 -2.73 -14.22 -9.11
N GLU A 102 -2.71 -15.55 -9.13
CA GLU A 102 -2.74 -16.31 -10.38
C GLU A 102 -4.10 -16.21 -11.10
N VAL A 103 -5.20 -16.23 -10.34
CA VAL A 103 -6.54 -15.91 -10.88
C VAL A 103 -6.52 -14.52 -11.51
N PHE A 104 -5.96 -13.53 -10.82
CA PHE A 104 -5.87 -12.15 -11.33
C PHE A 104 -5.04 -12.04 -12.61
N ARG A 105 -3.97 -12.83 -12.75
CA ARG A 105 -3.12 -12.86 -13.94
C ARG A 105 -3.77 -13.55 -15.13
N ARG A 106 -4.56 -14.60 -14.89
CA ARG A 106 -5.15 -15.44 -15.95
C ARG A 106 -6.54 -15.01 -16.39
N THR A 107 -7.25 -14.28 -15.53
CA THR A 107 -8.61 -13.81 -15.81
C THR A 107 -8.62 -12.31 -16.10
N HIS A 108 -9.67 -11.86 -16.78
CA HIS A 108 -9.78 -10.49 -17.27
C HIS A 108 -11.15 -9.92 -16.91
N GLN A 109 -11.37 -8.64 -17.21
CA GLN A 109 -12.63 -7.94 -16.98
C GLN A 109 -13.02 -8.00 -15.49
N GLU A 110 -14.29 -8.27 -15.14
CA GLU A 110 -14.73 -8.27 -13.75
C GLU A 110 -14.37 -9.54 -12.94
N VAL A 111 -13.94 -10.63 -13.60
CA VAL A 111 -13.72 -11.94 -12.95
C VAL A 111 -12.68 -11.88 -11.81
N PRO A 112 -11.48 -11.27 -11.98
CA PRO A 112 -10.51 -11.14 -10.90
C PRO A 112 -11.05 -10.48 -9.63
N TYR A 113 -11.96 -9.52 -9.80
CA TYR A 113 -12.46 -8.68 -8.71
C TYR A 113 -13.66 -9.29 -7.98
N LYS A 114 -14.27 -10.34 -8.54
CA LYS A 114 -15.42 -11.06 -7.96
C LYS A 114 -15.07 -12.47 -7.47
N THR A 115 -13.79 -12.83 -7.48
CA THR A 115 -13.34 -14.16 -7.04
C THR A 115 -12.84 -14.09 -5.60
N ALA A 116 -13.25 -15.07 -4.79
CA ALA A 116 -12.70 -15.31 -3.46
C ALA A 116 -11.97 -16.67 -3.47
N VAL A 117 -10.85 -16.75 -2.75
CA VAL A 117 -10.08 -17.99 -2.58
C VAL A 117 -10.07 -18.32 -1.10
N GLN A 118 -10.43 -19.55 -0.77
CA GLN A 118 -10.37 -20.09 0.58
C GLN A 118 -9.65 -21.43 0.53
N LEU A 119 -8.67 -21.62 1.41
CA LEU A 119 -8.00 -22.90 1.58
C LEU A 119 -8.86 -23.78 2.49
N GLU A 120 -9.39 -24.88 1.96
CA GLU A 120 -10.21 -25.82 2.73
C GLU A 120 -9.38 -26.90 3.41
N HIS A 121 -8.30 -27.35 2.76
CA HIS A 121 -7.43 -28.41 3.26
C HIS A 121 -5.99 -28.20 2.78
N LEU A 122 -5.04 -28.41 3.69
CA LEU A 122 -3.61 -28.47 3.41
C LEU A 122 -3.09 -29.78 4.00
N ASP A 123 -2.42 -30.59 3.18
CA ASP A 123 -1.83 -31.85 3.60
C ASP A 123 -0.31 -31.76 3.49
N ASP A 124 0.39 -31.96 4.60
CA ASP A 124 1.86 -31.97 4.67
C ASP A 124 2.45 -33.36 4.36
N SER A 125 1.63 -34.31 3.92
CA SER A 125 2.07 -35.60 3.45
C SER A 125 2.92 -35.44 2.18
N GLY A 126 4.24 -35.35 2.36
CA GLY A 126 5.25 -35.24 1.31
C GLY A 126 5.31 -36.44 0.36
N THR A 127 4.24 -36.68 -0.38
CA THR A 127 4.17 -37.67 -1.45
C THR A 127 4.48 -36.95 -2.76
N ARG A 128 5.72 -37.07 -3.20
CA ARG A 128 6.09 -36.80 -4.60
C ARG A 128 5.16 -37.64 -5.49
N LEU A 129 4.31 -36.97 -6.26
CA LEU A 129 3.72 -37.56 -7.47
C LEU A 129 4.81 -37.68 -8.54
#